data_AF-A0A256JGU3-F1
#
_entry.id   AF-A0A256JGU3-F1
#
_cell.length_a   1.000
_cell.length_b   1.000
_cell.length_c   1.000
_cell.angle_alpha   90.00
_cell.angle_beta   90.00
_cell.angle_gamma   90.00
#
_symmetry.space_group_name_H-M   'P 1'
#
loop_
_entity.id
_entity.type
_entity.pdbx_description
1 polymer ?
#
loop_
_entity_poly.entity_id
_entity_poly.type
_entity_poly.pdbx_seq_one_letter_code
_entity_poly.pdbx_strand_id
1 'polypeptide(L)' 'MAFEHAIDGALLAYGDRLGTIYPVSVTPVISYILAKERETENIRAIARGKEAGLSADEIESELVIT' A
#
# COMPACT_ATOMS: atom_id res chain seq x y z
N MET A 1 -5.12 2.72 -16.36
CA MET A 1 -3.73 2.77 -15.84
C MET A 1 -3.48 4.02 -15.00
N ALA A 2 -3.06 5.18 -15.54
CA ALA A 2 -2.67 6.32 -14.70
C ALA A 2 -3.79 6.90 -13.79
N PHE A 3 -5.02 6.98 -14.29
CA PHE A 3 -6.17 7.47 -13.51
C PHE A 3 -6.54 6.52 -12.36
N GLU A 4 -6.53 5.21 -12.64
CA GLU A 4 -6.86 4.16 -11.69
C GLU A 4 -5.84 4.11 -10.55
N HIS A 5 -4.55 4.18 -10.90
CA HIS A 5 -3.46 4.29 -9.93
C HIS A 5 -3.54 5.57 -9.08
N ALA A 6 -3.99 6.69 -9.66
CA ALA A 6 -4.20 7.93 -8.91
C ALA A 6 -5.39 7.84 -7.93
N ILE A 7 -6.46 7.15 -8.32
CA ILE A 7 -7.61 6.89 -7.42
C ILE A 7 -7.21 5.96 -6.29
N ASP A 8 -6.47 4.90 -6.57
CA ASP A 8 -5.94 4.00 -5.56
C ASP A 8 -5.08 4.78 -4.57
N GLY A 9 -4.07 5.54 -5.05
CA GLY A 9 -3.24 6.38 -4.18
C GLY A 9 -4.03 7.38 -3.32
N ALA A 10 -5.08 8.00 -3.86
CA ALA A 10 -5.95 8.90 -3.09
C ALA A 10 -6.76 8.17 -2.01
N LEU A 11 -7.29 6.98 -2.32
CA LEU A 11 -7.97 6.13 -1.34
C LEU A 11 -7.02 5.69 -0.24
N LEU A 12 -5.77 5.37 -0.59
CA LEU A 12 -4.77 4.95 0.37
C LEU A 12 -4.45 6.07 1.36
N ALA A 13 -4.19 7.28 0.85
CA ALA A 13 -3.91 8.47 1.66
C ALA A 13 -5.10 8.86 2.55
N TYR A 14 -6.34 8.63 2.10
CA TYR A 14 -7.52 8.81 2.93
C TYR A 14 -7.61 7.75 4.04
N GLY A 15 -7.33 6.49 3.72
CA GLY A 15 -7.29 5.37 4.68
C GLY A 15 -6.30 5.58 5.82
N ASP A 16 -5.17 6.22 5.58
CA ASP A 16 -4.18 6.52 6.61
C ASP A 16 -4.69 7.57 7.61
N ARG A 17 -5.53 8.51 7.14
CA ARG A 17 -6.14 9.52 8.01
C ARG A 17 -7.30 8.97 8.83
N LEU A 18 -8.00 7.94 8.34
CA LEU A 18 -9.15 7.35 9.04
C LEU A 18 -8.81 6.91 10.47
N GLY A 19 -7.61 6.36 10.72
CA GLY A 19 -7.20 5.93 12.06
C GLY A 19 -7.04 7.04 13.09
N THR A 20 -6.99 8.31 12.67
CA THR A 20 -6.77 9.47 13.56
C THR A 20 -7.99 10.40 13.70
N ILE A 21 -8.94 10.36 12.75
CA ILE A 21 -10.10 11.26 12.75
C ILE A 21 -11.20 10.77 13.72
N TYR A 22 -11.43 9.44 13.80
CA TYR A 22 -12.46 8.85 14.66
C TYR A 22 -11.91 7.69 15.50
N PRO A 23 -11.02 7.94 16.47
CA PRO A 23 -10.21 6.91 17.14
C PRO A 23 -11.01 5.87 17.94
N VAL A 24 -12.27 6.16 18.30
CA VAL A 24 -13.15 5.24 19.07
C VAL A 24 -14.22 4.57 18.20
N SER A 25 -13.96 4.47 16.90
CA SER A 25 -14.86 3.87 15.91
C SER A 25 -14.20 2.68 15.21
N VAL A 26 -14.83 2.17 14.15
CA VAL A 26 -14.25 1.12 13.28
C VAL A 26 -13.06 1.62 12.43
N THR A 27 -12.89 2.94 12.32
CA THR A 27 -11.92 3.54 11.39
C THR A 27 -10.45 3.21 11.66
N PRO A 28 -9.94 3.06 12.91
CA PRO A 28 -8.56 2.60 13.13
C PRO A 28 -8.35 1.14 12.73
N VAL A 29 -9.38 0.30 12.88
CA VAL A 29 -9.33 -1.11 12.45
C VAL A 29 -9.22 -1.17 10.93
N ILE A 30 -10.03 -0.39 10.20
CA ILE A 30 -9.97 -0.31 8.74
C ILE A 30 -8.61 0.23 8.28
N SER A 31 -8.14 1.32 8.88
CA SER A 31 -6.84 1.92 8.58
C SER A 31 -5.70 0.91 8.75
N TYR A 32 -5.71 0.15 9.85
CA TYR A 32 -4.73 -0.91 10.09
C TYR A 32 -4.78 -2.02 9.05
N ILE A 33 -5.98 -2.53 8.72
CA ILE A 33 -6.12 -3.62 7.74
C ILE A 33 -5.59 -3.17 6.37
N LEU A 34 -5.94 -1.97 5.92
CA LEU A 34 -5.45 -1.41 4.65
C LEU A 34 -3.93 -1.26 4.64
N ALA A 35 -3.34 -0.77 5.74
CA ALA A 35 -1.89 -0.69 5.87
C ALA A 35 -1.23 -2.08 5.82
N LYS A 36 -1.85 -3.08 6.47
CA LYS A 36 -1.30 -4.44 6.52
C LYS A 36 -1.39 -5.20 5.20
N GLU A 37 -2.45 -4.94 4.44
CA GLU A 37 -2.60 -5.44 3.07
C GLU A 37 -1.46 -4.93 2.18
N ARG A 38 -1.22 -3.61 2.15
CA ARG A 38 -0.11 -2.99 1.40
C ARG A 38 1.25 -3.54 1.80
N GLU A 39 1.50 -3.70 3.10
CA GLU A 39 2.76 -4.27 3.60
C GLU A 39 2.98 -5.68 3.01
N THR A 40 1.93 -6.50 2.99
CA THR A 40 1.98 -7.87 2.48
C THR A 40 2.17 -7.89 0.96
N GLU A 41 1.53 -6.98 0.23
CA GLU A 41 1.70 -6.81 -1.21
C GLU A 41 3.13 -6.40 -1.57
N ASN A 42 3.69 -5.41 -0.87
CA ASN A 42 5.07 -4.96 -1.06
C ASN A 42 6.08 -6.09 -0.76
N ILE A 43 5.89 -6.85 0.32
CA ILE A 43 6.73 -8.03 0.61
C ILE A 43 6.65 -9.05 -0.52
N ARG A 44 5.47 -9.31 -1.06
CA ARG A 44 5.28 -10.25 -2.18
C ARG A 44 5.93 -9.73 -3.46
N ALA A 45 5.83 -8.44 -3.75
CA ALA A 45 6.48 -7.82 -4.90
C ALA A 45 8.01 -7.97 -4.81
N ILE A 46 8.60 -7.70 -3.64
CA ILE A 46 10.03 -7.92 -3.38
C ILE A 46 10.43 -9.38 -3.58
N ALA A 47 9.67 -10.31 -3.01
CA ALA A 47 9.97 -11.74 -3.12
C ALA A 47 9.96 -12.22 -4.58
N ARG A 48 8.91 -11.87 -5.33
CA ARG A 48 8.76 -12.23 -6.74
C ARG A 48 9.79 -11.55 -7.63
N GLY A 49 10.07 -10.28 -7.39
CA GLY A 49 11.07 -9.54 -8.16
C GLY A 49 12.47 -10.11 -7.99
N LYS A 50 12.84 -10.51 -6.76
CA LYS A 50 14.09 -11.22 -6.50
C LYS A 50 14.14 -12.59 -7.17
N GLU A 51 13.05 -13.36 -7.09
CA GLU A 51 12.93 -14.66 -7.77
C GLU A 51 13.08 -14.53 -9.30
N ALA A 52 12.53 -13.46 -9.89
CA ALA A 52 12.64 -13.15 -11.31
C ALA A 52 13.99 -12.52 -11.73
N GLY A 53 14.90 -12.26 -10.78
CA GLY A 53 16.21 -11.67 -11.06
C GLY A 53 16.19 -10.18 -11.39
N LEU A 54 15.12 -9.46 -11.02
CA LEU A 54 15.03 -8.01 -11.20
C LEU A 54 16.06 -7.27 -10.32
N SER A 55 16.53 -6.13 -10.81
CA SER A 55 17.34 -5.21 -10.01
C SER A 55 16.52 -4.56 -8.89
N ALA A 56 17.19 -4.02 -7.87
CA ALA A 56 16.52 -3.33 -6.79
C ALA A 56 15.68 -2.14 -7.28
N ASP A 57 16.20 -1.39 -8.25
CA ASP A 57 15.53 -0.21 -8.83
C ASP A 57 14.23 -0.60 -9.56
N GLU A 58 14.25 -1.72 -10.29
CA GLU A 58 13.05 -2.26 -10.96
C GLU A 58 12.01 -2.71 -9.94
N ILE A 59 12.43 -3.39 -8.87
CA ILE A 59 11.52 -3.81 -7.79
C ILE A 59 10.92 -2.60 -7.09
N GLU A 60 11.72 -1.58 -6.82
CA GLU A 60 11.29 -0.36 -6.12
C GLU A 60 10.21 0.41 -6.90
N SER A 61 10.31 0.44 -8.24
CA SER A 61 9.29 1.08 -9.09
C SER A 61 7.90 0.43 -9.00
N GLU A 62 7.83 -0.83 -8.58
CA GLU A 62 6.59 -1.60 -8.42
C GLU A 62 6.06 -1.59 -6.97
N LEU A 63 6.79 -0.98 -6.03
CA LEU A 63 6.33 -0.87 -4.64
C LEU A 63 5.25 0.19 -4.53
N VAL A 64 4.20 -0.13 -3.77
CA VAL A 64 3.17 0.83 -3.38
C VAL A 64 3.71 1.62 -2.19
N ILE A 65 4.34 2.76 -2.46
CA ILE A 65 4.84 3.70 -1.45
C ILE A 65 3.83 4.86 -1.34
N THR A 66 3.18 4.96 -0.17
CA THR A 66 2.40 6.16 0.21
C THR A 66 3.11 6.85 1.36
#